data_AF-A0A4S8ILX3-F1
#
_entry.id   AF-A0A4S8ILX3-F1
#
_cell.length_a   1.000
_cell.length_b   1.000
_cell.length_c   1.000
_cell.angle_alpha   90.00
_cell.angle_beta   90.00
_cell.angle_gamma   90.00
#
_symmetry.space_group_name_H-M   'P 1'
#
loop_
_entity.id
_entity.type
_entity.pdbx_description
1 polymer ?
#
loop_
_entity_poly.entity_id
_entity_poly.type
_entity_poly.pdbx_seq_one_letter_code
_entity_poly.pdbx_strand_id
1 'polypeptide(L)'
;MLVEVAASLLTAEGRIKRQWLLDAFEISCISEYPSTALRFIGLLSSRWCMYMPLLTIEPTTVLSDLPVTLPSLLSDSSWSIIAGPLVDKLWVCTMRICTWAERLSIAGGSSTLDQIDASEAGLSIFLAHVMHETCLSLKQFLPFEKQLKLATLVVARV
;
A
#
# COMPACT_ATOMS: atom_id res chain seq x y z
N MET A 1 -17.99 3.90 9.32
CA MET A 1 -17.15 3.13 8.39
C MET A 1 -15.67 3.01 8.81
N LEU A 2 -14.81 4.04 8.79
CA LEU A 2 -13.39 3.87 9.23
C LEU A 2 -13.23 3.71 10.75
N VAL A 3 -14.09 4.37 11.55
CA VAL A 3 -14.06 4.28 13.02
C VAL A 3 -14.40 2.88 13.53
N GLU A 4 -15.40 2.22 12.95
CA GLU A 4 -15.79 0.84 13.31
C GLU A 4 -14.72 -0.18 12.89
N VAL A 5 -14.08 0.04 11.73
CA VAL A 5 -12.93 -0.75 11.29
C VAL A 5 -11.76 -0.57 12.26
N ALA A 6 -11.46 0.66 12.68
CA ALA A 6 -10.42 0.94 13.68
C ALA A 6 -10.73 0.29 15.04
N ALA A 7 -11.99 0.30 15.49
CA ALA A 7 -12.44 -0.40 16.69
C ALA A 7 -12.30 -1.94 16.57
N SER A 8 -12.53 -2.50 15.38
CA SER A 8 -12.36 -3.94 15.13
C SER A 8 -10.89 -4.34 15.07
N LEU A 9 -10.05 -3.49 14.48
CA LEU A 9 -8.59 -3.58 14.60
C LEU A 9 -8.13 -3.42 16.04
N LEU A 10 -8.92 -2.77 16.91
CA LEU A 10 -8.57 -2.60 18.31
C LEU A 10 -8.50 -3.94 19.06
N THR A 11 -9.48 -4.80 18.80
CA THR A 11 -9.76 -6.02 19.56
C THR A 11 -9.28 -7.31 18.89
N ALA A 12 -8.99 -7.30 17.59
CA ALA A 12 -8.60 -8.50 16.86
C ALA A 12 -7.23 -9.08 17.27
N GLU A 13 -7.12 -10.41 17.26
CA GLU A 13 -5.88 -11.15 17.53
C GLU A 13 -4.79 -10.88 16.47
N GLY A 14 -3.52 -11.01 16.87
CA GLY A 14 -2.38 -10.78 15.97
C GLY A 14 -2.38 -11.69 14.73
N ARG A 15 -2.82 -12.95 14.86
CA ARG A 15 -2.93 -13.88 13.72
C ARG A 15 -3.94 -13.39 12.68
N ILE A 16 -5.10 -12.93 13.15
CA ILE A 16 -6.17 -12.42 12.30
C ILE A 16 -5.69 -11.15 11.57
N LYS A 17 -5.03 -10.23 12.29
CA LYS A 17 -4.47 -9.00 11.69
C LYS A 17 -3.42 -9.28 10.61
N ARG A 18 -2.55 -10.28 10.83
CA ARG A 18 -1.57 -10.71 9.82
C ARG A 18 -2.25 -11.22 8.56
N GLN A 19 -3.31 -12.03 8.71
CA GLN A 19 -4.07 -12.52 7.57
C GLN A 19 -4.78 -11.38 6.83
N TRP A 20 -5.45 -10.49 7.56
CA TRP A 20 -6.08 -9.31 6.98
C TRP A 20 -5.12 -8.43 6.19
N LEU A 21 -3.88 -8.28 6.68
CA LEU A 21 -2.86 -7.52 5.96
C LEU A 21 -2.48 -8.20 4.63
N LEU A 22 -2.26 -9.52 4.64
CA LEU A 22 -1.97 -10.29 3.42
C LEU A 22 -3.13 -10.25 2.42
N ASP A 23 -4.35 -10.45 2.90
CA ASP A 23 -5.56 -10.45 2.08
C ASP A 23 -5.79 -9.07 1.46
N ALA A 24 -5.60 -8.00 2.24
CA ALA A 24 -5.76 -6.63 1.74
C ALA A 24 -4.75 -6.30 0.64
N PHE A 25 -3.49 -6.76 0.75
CA PHE A 25 -2.51 -6.60 -0.32
C PHE A 25 -2.82 -7.44 -1.55
N GLU A 26 -3.39 -8.63 -1.36
CA GLU A 26 -3.87 -9.44 -2.48
C GLU A 26 -5.01 -8.75 -3.22
N ILE A 27 -5.99 -8.24 -2.48
CA ILE A 27 -7.11 -7.47 -3.02
C ILE A 27 -6.59 -6.22 -3.75
N SER A 28 -5.63 -5.49 -3.19
CA SER A 28 -5.08 -4.30 -3.86
C SER A 28 -4.35 -4.62 -5.17
N CYS A 29 -3.87 -5.85 -5.36
CA CYS A 29 -3.26 -6.30 -6.62
C CYS A 29 -4.27 -6.57 -7.74
N ILE A 30 -5.55 -6.83 -7.42
CA ILE A 30 -6.55 -7.26 -8.41
C ILE A 30 -7.80 -6.37 -8.47
N SER A 31 -8.04 -5.56 -7.43
CA SER A 31 -9.25 -4.75 -7.30
C SER A 31 -9.26 -3.57 -8.26
N GLU A 32 -10.45 -3.20 -8.73
CA GLU A 32 -10.74 -1.95 -9.43
C GLU A 32 -10.53 -0.71 -8.57
N TYR A 33 -10.58 -0.86 -7.25
CA TYR A 33 -10.47 0.23 -6.27
C TYR A 33 -9.30 -0.01 -5.31
N PRO A 34 -8.04 -0.06 -5.81
CA PRO A 34 -6.89 -0.39 -4.98
C PRO A 34 -6.71 0.59 -3.81
N SER A 35 -7.13 1.86 -3.95
CA SER A 35 -7.04 2.84 -2.85
C SER A 35 -7.80 2.41 -1.60
N THR A 36 -8.92 1.70 -1.75
CA THR A 36 -9.72 1.23 -0.62
C THR A 36 -8.97 0.18 0.20
N ALA A 37 -8.38 -0.81 -0.47
CA ALA A 37 -7.56 -1.83 0.16
C ALA A 37 -6.29 -1.22 0.80
N LEU A 38 -5.65 -0.27 0.11
CA LEU A 38 -4.47 0.43 0.62
C LEU A 38 -4.77 1.29 1.85
N ARG A 39 -5.94 1.93 1.92
CA ARG A 39 -6.38 2.66 3.12
C ARG A 39 -6.55 1.71 4.30
N PHE A 40 -7.12 0.53 4.08
CA PHE A 40 -7.22 -0.48 5.13
C PHE A 40 -5.85 -0.95 5.61
N ILE A 41 -4.90 -1.17 4.70
CA ILE A 41 -3.50 -1.51 5.02
C ILE A 41 -2.84 -0.40 5.86
N GLY A 42 -3.01 0.86 5.46
CA GLY A 42 -2.49 2.00 6.21
C GLY A 42 -3.10 2.10 7.60
N LEU A 43 -4.42 1.88 7.74
CA LEU A 43 -5.09 1.81 9.05
C LEU A 43 -4.61 0.64 9.90
N LEU A 44 -4.33 -0.50 9.29
CA LEU A 44 -3.81 -1.64 10.01
C LEU A 44 -2.40 -1.31 10.52
N SER A 45 -1.51 -0.84 9.66
CA SER A 45 -0.12 -0.53 10.01
C SER A 45 0.06 0.69 10.93
N SER A 46 -0.87 1.65 10.93
CA SER A 46 -0.78 2.89 11.71
C SER A 46 -0.72 2.71 13.23
N ARG A 47 -1.25 1.59 13.72
CA ARG A 47 -1.18 1.13 15.11
C ARG A 47 0.24 1.08 15.68
N TRP A 48 1.25 1.07 14.82
CA TRP A 48 2.66 0.98 15.17
C TRP A 48 3.41 2.30 14.94
N CYS A 49 2.71 3.44 14.82
CA CYS A 49 3.30 4.78 14.89
C CYS A 49 2.65 5.66 15.96
N MET A 50 3.37 6.67 16.44
CA MET A 50 2.97 7.55 17.55
C MET A 50 1.67 8.36 17.29
N TYR A 51 1.16 8.42 16.06
CA TYR A 51 0.02 9.27 15.64
C TYR A 51 -1.35 8.55 15.67
N MET A 52 -1.42 7.38 16.30
CA MET A 52 -2.55 6.45 16.30
C MET A 52 -3.98 7.04 16.48
N PRO A 53 -4.24 8.11 17.27
CA PRO A 53 -5.61 8.64 17.41
C PRO A 53 -6.10 9.53 16.26
N LEU A 54 -5.21 10.03 15.39
CA LEU A 54 -5.54 11.09 14.41
C LEU A 54 -5.73 10.57 12.98
N LEU A 55 -5.37 9.32 12.70
CA LEU A 55 -5.33 8.75 11.35
C LEU A 55 -6.71 8.34 10.80
N THR A 56 -7.78 8.53 11.57
CA THR A 56 -9.16 8.30 11.11
C THR A 56 -9.83 9.56 10.57
N ILE A 57 -9.18 10.73 10.66
CA ILE A 57 -9.79 12.02 10.31
C ILE A 57 -9.67 12.30 8.80
N GLU A 58 -8.55 11.93 8.17
CA GLU A 58 -8.28 12.21 6.76
C GLU A 58 -7.82 10.92 6.02
N PRO A 59 -8.65 10.34 5.13
CA PRO A 59 -8.32 9.08 4.45
C PRO A 59 -7.04 9.11 3.61
N THR A 60 -6.59 10.31 3.20
CA THR A 60 -5.35 10.49 2.43
C THR A 60 -4.10 10.44 3.30
N THR A 61 -4.17 10.87 4.57
CA THR A 61 -3.00 10.84 5.48
C THR A 61 -2.60 9.41 5.84
N VAL A 62 -3.59 8.51 5.92
CA VAL A 62 -3.35 7.07 6.11
C VAL A 62 -2.48 6.47 5.02
N LEU A 63 -2.66 6.94 3.78
CA LEU A 63 -1.90 6.49 2.63
C LEU A 63 -0.51 7.15 2.60
N SER A 64 -0.42 8.45 2.88
CA SER A 64 0.88 9.15 2.89
C SER A 64 1.85 8.61 3.93
N ASP A 65 1.32 8.09 5.04
CA ASP A 65 2.13 7.57 6.15
C ASP A 65 2.53 6.10 5.95
N LEU A 66 1.96 5.41 4.95
CA LEU A 66 2.23 4.00 4.69
C LEU A 66 3.73 3.66 4.53
N PRO A 67 4.58 4.50 3.88
CA PRO A 67 6.02 4.28 3.81
C PRO A 67 6.72 4.27 5.17
N VAL A 68 6.09 4.82 6.22
CA VAL A 68 6.63 4.85 7.58
C VAL A 68 5.98 3.80 8.46
N THR A 69 4.65 3.66 8.39
CA THR A 69 3.89 2.78 9.28
C THR A 69 4.12 1.31 8.96
N LEU A 70 4.22 0.94 7.67
CA LEU A 70 4.39 -0.46 7.28
C LEU A 70 5.78 -1.02 7.62
N PRO A 71 6.90 -0.32 7.39
CA PRO A 71 8.20 -0.77 7.91
C PRO A 71 8.25 -0.85 9.43
N SER A 72 7.62 0.11 10.13
CA SER A 72 7.54 0.08 11.60
C SER A 72 6.81 -1.18 12.07
N LEU A 73 5.70 -1.55 11.43
CA LEU A 73 5.00 -2.81 11.67
C LEU A 73 5.91 -4.04 11.48
N LEU A 74 6.63 -4.08 10.36
CA LEU A 74 7.48 -5.24 10.01
C LEU A 74 8.79 -5.33 10.81
N SER A 75 9.18 -4.24 11.49
CA SER A 75 10.30 -4.26 12.42
C SER A 75 10.01 -5.03 13.71
N ASP A 76 8.73 -5.17 14.08
CA ASP A 76 8.30 -6.00 15.20
C ASP A 76 8.46 -7.49 14.84
N SER A 77 9.22 -8.23 15.65
CA SER A 77 9.54 -9.64 15.40
C SER A 77 8.30 -10.53 15.27
N SER A 78 7.18 -10.14 15.87
CA SER A 78 5.91 -10.87 15.76
C SER A 78 5.32 -10.83 14.35
N TRP A 79 5.81 -9.96 13.45
CA TRP A 79 5.37 -9.84 12.05
C TRP A 79 6.31 -10.50 11.04
N SER A 80 7.50 -10.92 11.48
CA SER A 80 8.53 -11.53 10.63
C SER A 80 8.04 -12.69 9.76
N ILE A 81 7.12 -13.51 10.29
CA ILE A 81 6.58 -14.70 9.59
C ILE A 81 5.84 -14.35 8.29
N ILE A 82 5.29 -13.14 8.16
CA ILE A 82 4.60 -12.71 6.94
C ILE A 82 5.40 -11.72 6.09
N ALA A 83 6.57 -11.26 6.56
CA ALA A 83 7.31 -10.16 5.91
C ALA A 83 7.66 -10.45 4.45
N GLY A 84 8.18 -11.66 4.15
CA GLY A 84 8.50 -12.07 2.78
C GLY A 84 7.29 -12.09 1.85
N PRO A 85 6.26 -12.93 2.14
CA PRO A 85 5.03 -13.00 1.34
C PRO A 85 4.34 -11.64 1.16
N LEU A 86 4.38 -10.80 2.20
CA LEU A 86 3.80 -9.47 2.17
C LEU A 86 4.55 -8.54 1.21
N VAL A 87 5.88 -8.50 1.29
CA VAL A 87 6.71 -7.66 0.43
C VAL A 87 6.61 -8.08 -1.03
N ASP A 88 6.43 -9.38 -1.31
CA ASP A 88 6.16 -9.86 -2.66
C ASP A 88 4.83 -9.34 -3.22
N LYS A 89 3.75 -9.34 -2.41
CA LYS A 89 2.46 -8.76 -2.82
C LYS A 89 2.55 -7.24 -2.97
N LEU A 90 3.23 -6.55 -2.03
CA LEU A 90 3.50 -5.11 -2.11
C LEU A 90 4.20 -4.76 -3.43
N TRP A 91 5.21 -5.53 -3.81
CA TRP A 91 5.93 -5.35 -5.08
C TRP A 91 5.00 -5.47 -6.29
N VAL A 92 4.18 -6.53 -6.35
CA VAL A 92 3.22 -6.72 -7.46
C VAL A 92 2.23 -5.55 -7.53
N CYS A 93 1.68 -5.14 -6.38
CA CYS A 93 0.77 -4.00 -6.31
C CYS A 93 1.44 -2.69 -6.76
N THR A 94 2.69 -2.46 -6.34
CA THR A 94 3.47 -1.27 -6.71
C THR A 94 3.68 -1.20 -8.22
N MET A 95 4.09 -2.32 -8.84
CA MET A 95 4.29 -2.38 -10.28
C MET A 95 2.99 -2.09 -11.04
N ARG A 96 1.87 -2.66 -10.59
CA ARG A 96 0.54 -2.44 -11.19
C ARG A 96 0.16 -0.95 -11.14
N ILE A 97 0.24 -0.34 -9.96
CA ILE A 97 -0.17 1.06 -9.76
C ILE A 97 0.76 2.02 -10.52
N CYS A 98 2.07 1.80 -10.50
CA CYS A 98 3.01 2.64 -11.24
C CYS A 98 2.78 2.55 -12.76
N THR A 99 2.57 1.34 -13.29
CA THR A 99 2.29 1.12 -14.72
C THR A 99 0.99 1.82 -15.13
N TRP A 100 -0.05 1.71 -14.30
CA TRP A 100 -1.32 2.39 -14.54
C TRP A 100 -1.19 3.91 -14.50
N ALA A 101 -0.49 4.48 -13.51
CA ALA A 101 -0.26 5.91 -13.40
C ALA A 101 0.56 6.46 -14.58
N GLU A 102 1.61 5.75 -15.00
CA GLU A 102 2.40 6.09 -16.19
C GLU A 102 1.53 6.11 -17.45
N ARG A 103 0.71 5.08 -17.67
CA ARG A 103 -0.22 5.02 -18.81
C ARG A 103 -1.23 6.15 -18.80
N LEU A 104 -1.81 6.50 -17.65
CA LEU A 104 -2.72 7.64 -17.53
C LEU A 104 -2.05 8.95 -17.91
N SER A 105 -0.77 9.13 -17.57
CA SER A 105 -0.01 10.34 -17.91
C SER A 105 0.29 10.46 -19.41
N ILE A 106 0.44 9.33 -20.12
CA ILE A 106 0.76 9.29 -21.56
C ILE A 106 -0.51 9.31 -22.43
N ALA A 107 -1.57 8.60 -22.02
CA ALA A 107 -2.69 8.26 -22.90
C ALA A 107 -3.90 9.20 -22.86
N GLY A 108 -3.89 10.28 -22.05
CA GLY A 108 -5.00 11.24 -22.04
C GLY A 108 -6.37 10.71 -21.57
N GLY A 109 -6.41 9.49 -21.00
CA GLY A 109 -7.58 8.91 -20.34
C GLY A 109 -8.12 7.63 -21.00
N SER A 110 -8.22 6.58 -20.18
CA SER A 110 -8.81 5.27 -20.45
C SER A 110 -7.90 4.21 -21.08
N SER A 111 -7.16 3.53 -20.20
CA SER A 111 -6.61 2.20 -20.44
C SER A 111 -7.59 1.19 -19.83
N THR A 112 -8.43 0.56 -20.66
CA THR A 112 -9.33 -0.55 -20.27
C THR A 112 -8.56 -1.82 -19.84
N LEU A 113 -7.23 -1.79 -19.87
CA LEU A 113 -6.36 -2.95 -19.62
C LEU A 113 -5.89 -3.05 -18.16
N ASP A 114 -5.97 -1.99 -17.36
CA ASP A 114 -5.38 -1.99 -16.00
C ASP A 114 -6.36 -2.47 -14.90
N GLN A 115 -7.63 -2.71 -15.26
CA GLN A 115 -8.71 -3.09 -14.33
C GLN A 115 -8.76 -2.18 -13.10
N ILE A 116 -8.38 -0.91 -13.21
CA ILE A 116 -8.53 0.11 -12.16
C ILE A 116 -9.58 1.09 -12.67
N ASP A 117 -10.59 1.36 -11.86
CA ASP A 117 -11.71 2.20 -12.23
C ASP A 117 -11.27 3.65 -12.50
N ALA A 118 -11.94 4.32 -13.43
CA ALA A 118 -11.61 5.68 -13.82
C ALA A 118 -11.75 6.70 -12.67
N SER A 119 -12.60 6.43 -11.68
CA SER A 119 -12.75 7.27 -10.49
C SER A 119 -11.47 7.36 -9.64
N GLU A 120 -10.57 6.39 -9.73
CA GLU A 120 -9.29 6.38 -9.03
C GLU A 120 -8.25 7.28 -9.72
N ALA A 121 -8.47 7.71 -10.97
CA ALA A 121 -7.46 8.41 -11.78
C ALA A 121 -6.89 9.66 -11.11
N GLY A 122 -7.70 10.39 -10.34
CA GLY A 122 -7.26 11.56 -9.58
C GLY A 122 -6.23 11.26 -8.47
N LEU A 123 -6.16 10.01 -8.01
CA LEU A 123 -5.20 9.53 -7.01
C LEU A 123 -4.00 8.81 -7.64
N SER A 124 -3.95 8.65 -8.96
CA SER A 124 -2.98 7.78 -9.64
C SER A 124 -1.52 8.09 -9.31
N ILE A 125 -1.12 9.34 -9.50
CA ILE A 125 0.24 9.81 -9.21
C ILE A 125 0.55 9.69 -7.71
N PHE A 126 -0.41 10.04 -6.85
CA PHE A 126 -0.25 9.95 -5.40
C PHE A 126 -0.03 8.50 -4.94
N LEU A 127 -0.88 7.56 -5.40
CA LEU A 127 -0.77 6.15 -5.08
C LEU A 127 0.54 5.56 -5.61
N ALA A 128 0.97 5.94 -6.82
CA ALA A 128 2.24 5.47 -7.38
C ALA A 128 3.43 5.87 -6.50
N HIS A 129 3.48 7.12 -6.03
CA HIS A 129 4.53 7.57 -5.11
C HIS A 129 4.47 6.86 -3.78
N VAL A 130 3.30 6.79 -3.15
CA VAL A 130 3.12 6.11 -1.85
C VAL A 130 3.62 4.66 -1.94
N MET A 131 3.24 3.95 -2.99
CA MET A 131 3.63 2.56 -3.17
C MET A 131 5.13 2.40 -3.44
N HIS A 132 5.69 3.26 -4.29
CA HIS A 132 7.13 3.28 -4.58
C HIS A 132 7.97 3.56 -3.34
N GLU A 133 7.66 4.60 -2.58
CA GLU A 133 8.34 4.95 -1.32
C GLU A 133 8.18 3.87 -0.25
N THR A 134 7.01 3.24 -0.16
CA THR A 134 6.78 2.10 0.74
C THR A 134 7.66 0.92 0.35
N CYS A 135 7.75 0.59 -0.94
CA CYS A 135 8.65 -0.44 -1.45
C CYS A 135 10.11 -0.10 -1.18
N LEU A 136 10.52 1.17 -1.34
CA LEU A 136 11.89 1.63 -1.08
C LEU A 136 12.26 1.48 0.40
N SER A 137 11.34 1.82 1.30
CA SER A 137 11.51 1.69 2.74
C SER A 137 11.63 0.23 3.18
N LEU A 138 11.11 -0.71 2.37
CA LEU A 138 11.18 -2.15 2.59
C LEU A 138 12.19 -2.87 1.69
N LYS A 139 13.08 -2.14 1.01
CA LYS A 139 14.01 -2.71 0.01
C LYS A 139 14.89 -3.84 0.55
N GLN A 140 15.19 -3.84 1.85
CA GLN A 140 16.00 -4.88 2.50
C GLN A 140 15.35 -6.27 2.43
N PHE A 141 14.02 -6.33 2.28
CA PHE A 141 13.27 -7.58 2.13
C PHE A 141 13.14 -8.03 0.67
N LEU A 142 13.54 -7.19 -0.30
CA LEU A 142 13.46 -7.50 -1.72
C LEU A 142 14.76 -8.19 -2.21
N PRO A 143 14.66 -9.18 -3.11
CA PRO A 143 15.79 -9.65 -3.88
C PRO A 143 16.49 -8.53 -4.65
N PHE A 144 17.80 -8.66 -4.87
CA PHE A 144 18.63 -7.64 -5.53
C PHE A 144 18.06 -7.16 -6.88
N GLU A 145 17.56 -8.07 -7.70
CA GLU A 145 16.96 -7.75 -9.00
C GLU A 145 15.75 -6.79 -8.87
N LYS A 146 14.91 -7.01 -7.86
CA LYS A 146 13.76 -6.14 -7.58
C LYS A 146 14.21 -4.79 -7.03
N GLN A 147 15.27 -4.76 -6.21
CA GLN A 147 15.86 -3.50 -5.72
C GLN A 147 16.39 -2.64 -6.87
N LEU A 148 17.09 -3.25 -7.84
CA LEU A 148 17.61 -2.54 -9.01
C LEU A 148 16.47 -1.96 -9.85
N LYS A 149 15.44 -2.76 -10.12
CA LYS A 149 14.26 -2.30 -10.88
C LYS A 149 13.51 -1.18 -10.15
N LEU A 150 13.42 -1.24 -8.82
CA LEU A 150 12.82 -0.19 -8.01
C LEU A 150 13.58 1.14 -8.11
N ALA A 151 14.91 1.09 -8.13
CA ALA A 151 15.75 2.28 -8.27
C ALA A 151 15.63 2.95 -9.64
N THR A 152 15.27 2.18 -10.68
CA THR A 152 15.08 2.67 -12.05
C THR A 152 13.65 3.09 -12.37
N LEU A 153 12.68 2.78 -11.51
CA LEU A 153 11.28 3.15 -11.71
C LEU A 153 11.14 4.67 -11.65
N VAL A 154 10.71 5.27 -12.77
CA VAL A 154 10.41 6.69 -12.85
C VAL A 154 8.95 6.89 -12.44
N VAL A 155 8.72 7.42 -11.25
CA VAL A 155 7.39 7.87 -10.82
C VAL A 155 7.24 9.33 -11.24
N ALA A 156 6.19 9.66 -12.00
CA ALA A 156 5.89 11.02 -12.42
C ALA A 156 5.71 11.92 -11.18
N ARG A 157 6.38 13.09 -11.10
CA ARG A 157 6.39 13.95 -9.90
C ARG A 157 5.00 14.51 -9.54
N VAL A 158 4.71 14.62 -8.23
CA VAL A 158 3.53 15.33 -7.67
C VAL A 158 3.69 16.84 -7.86
#